data_AF-A0A968H9S3-F1
#
_entry.id   AF-A0A968H9S3-F1
#
_cell.length_a   1.000
_cell.length_b   1.000
_cell.length_c   1.000
_cell.angle_alpha   90.00
_cell.angle_beta   90.00
_cell.angle_gamma   90.00
#
_symmetry.space_group_name_H-M   'P 1'
#
loop_
_entity.id
_entity.type
_entity.pdbx_description
1 polymer ?
#
loop_
_entity_poly.entity_id
_entity_poly.type
_entity_poly.pdbx_seq_one_letter_code
_entity_poly.pdbx_strand_id
1 'polypeptide(L)' 'MVRAVTQLLVALMLLFGVLTLFPKAFMEFRAGKIIRGCISVLLGLCAGFFAGMAFYYAYLIFRY' A
#
# COMPACT_ATOMS: atom_id res chain seq x y z
N MET A 1 -13.78 17.86 6.72
CA MET A 1 -13.54 16.81 7.74
C MET A 1 -13.68 15.39 7.18
N VAL A 2 -14.83 14.95 6.63
CA VAL A 2 -15.02 13.57 6.12
C VAL A 2 -13.98 13.15 5.07
N ARG A 3 -13.60 14.04 4.14
CA ARG A 3 -12.58 13.76 3.11
C ARG A 3 -11.18 13.46 3.66
N ALA A 4 -10.76 14.11 4.75
CA ALA A 4 -9.47 13.84 5.37
C ALA A 4 -9.47 12.47 6.07
N VAL A 5 -10.56 12.16 6.76
CA VAL A 5 -10.74 10.88 7.45
C VAL A 5 -10.75 9.72 6.46
N THR A 6 -11.44 9.84 5.32
CA THR A 6 -11.45 8.80 4.29
C THR A 6 -10.09 8.61 3.65
N GLN A 7 -9.33 9.68 3.38
CA GLN A 7 -7.97 9.56 2.85
C GLN A 7 -7.02 8.89 3.85
N LEU A 8 -7.16 9.20 5.14
CA LEU A 8 -6.37 8.57 6.19
C LEU A 8 -6.72 7.08 6.33
N LEU A 9 -8.00 6.72 6.23
CA LEU A 9 -8.46 5.33 6.23
C LEU A 9 -7.93 4.55 5.02
N VAL A 10 -7.96 5.16 3.83
CA VAL A 10 -7.41 4.58 2.59
C VAL A 10 -5.90 4.40 2.71
N ALA A 11 -5.19 5.38 3.26
CA ALA A 11 -3.75 5.29 3.48
C ALA A 11 -3.39 4.14 4.43
N LEU A 12 -4.18 3.96 5.50
CA LEU A 12 -4.02 2.86 6.46
C LEU A 12 -4.30 1.49 5.81
N MET A 13 -5.36 1.38 5.02
CA MET A 13 -5.70 0.16 4.27
C MET A 13 -4.60 -0.22 3.28
N LEU A 14 -4.05 0.77 2.55
CA LEU A 14 -2.96 0.54 1.61
C LEU A 14 -1.69 0.10 2.33
N LEU A 15 -1.35 0.70 3.48
CA LEU A 15 -0.24 0.26 4.33
C LEU A 15 -0.40 -1.20 4.78
N PHE A 16 -1.60 -1.60 5.19
CA PHE A 16 -1.91 -3.01 5.50
C PHE A 16 -1.73 -3.91 4.28
N GLY A 17 -2.14 -3.45 3.10
CA GLY A 17 -1.90 -4.14 1.82
C GLY A 17 -0.41 -4.35 1.56
N VAL A 18 0.42 -3.32 1.76
CA VAL A 18 1.88 -3.41 1.61
C VAL A 18 2.47 -4.44 2.57
N LEU A 19 2.14 -4.33 3.87
CA LEU A 19 2.64 -5.20 4.93
C LEU A 19 2.26 -6.68 4.73
N THR A 20 1.12 -6.95 4.08
CA THR A 20 0.68 -8.32 3.77
C THR A 20 1.22 -8.85 2.45
N LEU A 21 1.47 -7.98 1.46
CA LEU A 21 2.03 -8.35 0.16
C LEU A 21 3.51 -8.75 0.22
N PHE A 22 4.32 -8.11 1.08
CA PHE A 22 5.73 -8.46 1.26
C PHE A 22 5.99 -9.91 1.72
N PRO A 23 5.39 -10.39 2.84
CA PRO A 23 5.56 -11.78 3.26
C PRO A 23 4.94 -12.77 2.27
N LYS A 24 3.85 -12.39 1.60
CA LYS A 24 3.26 -13.20 0.53
C LYS A 24 4.22 -13.36 -0.66
N ALA A 25 4.85 -12.26 -1.10
CA ALA A 25 5.86 -12.31 -2.16
C ALA A 25 7.02 -13.22 -1.77
N PHE A 26 7.51 -13.11 -0.52
CA PHE A 26 8.57 -13.98 -0.01
C PHE A 26 8.19 -15.48 -0.09
N MET A 27 6.98 -15.83 0.31
CA MET A 27 6.47 -17.21 0.23
C MET A 27 6.31 -17.68 -1.23
N GLU A 28 5.87 -16.81 -2.14
CA GLU A 28 5.72 -17.13 -3.57
C GLU A 28 7.06 -17.35 -4.26
N PHE A 29 8.09 -16.57 -3.91
CA PHE A 29 9.47 -16.80 -4.37
C PHE A 29 10.02 -18.12 -3.83
N ARG A 30 9.78 -18.42 -2.54
CA ARG A 30 10.18 -19.70 -1.94
C ARG A 30 9.50 -20.90 -2.57
N ALA A 31 8.28 -20.73 -3.09
CA ALA A 31 7.52 -21.76 -3.80
C ALA A 31 7.89 -21.90 -5.29
N GLY A 32 8.93 -21.20 -5.78
CA GLY A 32 9.36 -21.22 -7.18
C GLY A 32 8.43 -20.48 -8.15
N LYS A 33 7.42 -19.76 -7.65
CA LYS A 33 6.45 -19.02 -8.47
C LYS A 33 6.93 -17.59 -8.70
N ILE A 34 8.03 -17.45 -9.44
CA ILE A 34 8.74 -16.18 -9.67
C ILE A 34 7.81 -15.09 -10.23
N ILE A 35 6.97 -15.42 -11.21
CA ILE A 35 6.04 -14.45 -11.84
C ILE A 35 5.05 -13.88 -10.81
N ARG A 36 4.45 -14.75 -9.97
CA ARG A 36 3.52 -14.31 -8.93
C ARG A 36 4.23 -13.48 -7.86
N GLY A 37 5.42 -13.90 -7.42
CA GLY A 37 6.25 -13.14 -6.50
C GLY A 37 6.55 -11.72 -7.01
N CYS A 38 6.94 -11.59 -8.29
CA CYS A 38 7.17 -10.30 -8.94
C CYS A 38 5.91 -9.42 -8.95
N ILE A 39 4.75 -10.00 -9.29
CA ILE A 39 3.47 -9.27 -9.27
C ILE A 39 3.14 -8.80 -7.84
N SER A 40 3.34 -9.65 -6.83
CA SER A 40 3.12 -9.33 -5.42
C SER A 40 4.04 -8.19 -4.93
N VAL A 41 5.31 -8.18 -5.35
CA VAL A 41 6.25 -7.07 -5.06
C VAL A 41 5.82 -5.79 -5.76
N LEU A 42 5.45 -5.87 -7.04
CA LEU A 42 5.00 -4.71 -7.81
C LEU A 42 3.74 -4.09 -7.20
N LEU A 43 2.78 -4.93 -6.79
CA LEU A 43 1.59 -4.51 -6.07
C LEU A 43 1.92 -3.86 -4.73
N GLY A 44 2.90 -4.40 -3.99
CA GLY A 44 3.38 -3.80 -2.74
C GLY A 44 4.00 -2.41 -2.97
N LEU A 45 4.82 -2.25 -4.01
CA LEU A 45 5.41 -0.96 -4.38
C LEU A 45 4.34 0.06 -4.78
N CYS A 46 3.38 -0.33 -5.62
CA CYS A 46 2.26 0.52 -6.02
C CYS A 46 1.40 0.91 -4.80
N ALA A 47 1.06 -0.04 -3.93
CA ALA A 47 0.29 0.22 -2.72
C ALA A 47 1.02 1.18 -1.78
N GLY A 48 2.35 1.06 -1.65
CA GLY A 48 3.17 1.99 -0.87
C GLY A 48 3.19 3.40 -1.47
N PHE A 49 3.31 3.50 -2.80
CA PHE A 49 3.24 4.78 -3.51
C PHE A 49 1.89 5.47 -3.31
N PHE A 50 0.78 4.74 -3.48
CA PHE A 50 -0.56 5.27 -3.25
C PHE A 50 -0.82 5.61 -1.78
N ALA A 51 -0.30 4.82 -0.83
CA ALA A 51 -0.39 5.14 0.59
C ALA A 51 0.30 6.47 0.91
N GLY A 52 1.52 6.67 0.38
CA GLY A 52 2.26 7.91 0.53
C GLY A 52 1.52 9.12 -0.03
N MET A 53 0.95 9.00 -1.24
CA MET A 53 0.11 10.06 -1.81
C MET A 53 -1.16 10.32 -0.97
N ALA A 54 -1.83 9.28 -0.47
CA ALA A 54 -3.02 9.42 0.35
C ALA A 54 -2.72 10.16 1.67
N PHE A 55 -1.58 9.89 2.32
CA PHE A 55 -1.11 10.65 3.48
C PHE A 55 -0.78 12.10 3.13
N TYR A 56 -0.10 12.33 2.00
CA TYR A 56 0.25 13.67 1.54
C TYR A 56 -0.99 14.54 1.30
N TYR A 57 -2.01 13.98 0.63
CA TYR A 57 -3.28 14.66 0.43
C TYR A 57 -4.05 14.87 1.74
N ALA A 58 -4.07 13.88 2.63
CA ALA A 58 -4.71 14.02 3.94
C ALA A 58 -4.08 15.17 4.75
N TYR A 59 -2.75 15.30 4.70
CA TYR A 59 -2.00 16.39 5.33
C TYR A 59 -2.32 17.76 4.71
N LEU A 60 -2.39 17.85 3.38
CA LEU A 60 -2.79 19.06 2.67
C LEU A 60 -4.20 19.52 3.05
N ILE A 61 -5.15 18.58 3.17
CA ILE A 61 -6.53 18.87 3.60
C ILE A 61 -6.61 19.24 5.08
N PHE A 62 -5.68 18.78 5.91
CA PHE A 62 -5.62 19.15 7.33
C PHE A 62 -4.98 20.53 7.56
N ARG A 63 -4.13 20.96 6.62
CA ARG A 63 -3.39 22.22 6.70
C ARG A 63 -4.18 23.42 6.16
N TYR A 64 -5.10 23.18 5.22
CA TYR A 64 -6.03 24.18 4.67
C TYR A 64 -7.41 24.07 5.32
#